data_AF-A0A1F4QW50-F1
#
_entry.id   AF-A0A1F4QW50-F1
#
_cell.length_a   1.000
_cell.length_b   1.000
_cell.length_c   1.000
_cell.angle_alpha   90.00
_cell.angle_beta   90.00
_cell.angle_gamma   90.00
#
_symmetry.space_group_name_H-M   'P 1'
#
loop_
_entity.id
_entity.type
_entity.pdbx_description
1 polymer ?
#
loop_
_entity_poly.entity_id
_entity_poly.type
_entity_poly.pdbx_seq_one_letter_code
_entity_poly.pdbx_strand_id
1 'polypeptide(L)' 'MKIKVSSKPATFRRGGIQFTKEPQEIEVNQKTFDILKGETKLVVEQIEQAKAEVEEEVKVEEEIKKETKKGKGK' A
#
# COMPACT_ATOMS: atom_id res chain seq x y z
N MET A 1 -8.31 1.68 6.52
CA MET A 1 -7.03 2.24 6.03
C MET A 1 -5.91 1.28 6.39
N LYS A 2 -4.90 1.09 5.55
CA LYS A 2 -3.80 0.16 5.83
C LYS A 2 -2.59 0.90 6.39
N ILE A 3 -2.02 0.35 7.45
CA ILE A 3 -0.83 0.88 8.10
C ILE A 3 0.18 -0.23 8.31
N LYS A 4 1.45 0.14 8.32
CA LYS A 4 2.55 -0.71 8.75
C LYS A 4 2.93 -0.31 10.17
N VAL A 5 2.92 -1.24 11.09
CA VAL A 5 3.19 -0.99 12.50
C VAL A 5 4.20 -1.98 13.05
N SER A 6 5.20 -1.47 13.75
CA SER A 6 6.16 -2.27 14.52
C SER A 6 6.31 -1.72 15.93
N SER A 7 6.81 -2.55 16.82
CA SER A 7 7.11 -2.19 18.20
C SER A 7 8.59 -1.91 18.40
N LYS A 8 8.91 -0.87 19.16
CA LYS A 8 10.27 -0.62 19.65
C LYS A 8 10.73 -1.70 20.65
N PRO A 9 9.95 -2.06 21.69
CA PRO A 9 10.26 -3.21 22.52
C PRO A 9 10.07 -4.54 21.77
N ALA A 10 10.59 -5.64 22.31
CA ALA A 10 10.45 -6.97 21.72
C ALA A 10 8.98 -7.35 21.49
N THR A 11 8.11 -7.00 22.44
CA THR A 11 6.67 -7.20 22.38
C THR A 11 5.95 -6.01 23.02
N PHE A 12 4.79 -5.65 22.46
CA PHE A 12 3.88 -4.65 23.02
C PHE A 12 2.45 -5.06 22.71
N ARG A 13 1.57 -5.04 23.72
CA ARG A 13 0.17 -5.42 23.55
C ARG A 13 -0.74 -4.23 23.76
N ARG A 14 -1.67 -4.00 22.85
CA ARG A 14 -2.68 -2.95 22.97
C ARG A 14 -3.94 -3.32 22.19
N GLY A 15 -5.11 -3.11 22.80
CA GLY A 15 -6.39 -3.38 22.14
C GLY A 15 -6.58 -4.84 21.71
N GLY A 16 -5.97 -5.80 22.43
CA GLY A 16 -6.01 -7.22 22.08
C GLY A 16 -5.02 -7.65 20.98
N ILE A 17 -4.28 -6.72 20.38
CA ILE A 17 -3.27 -7.00 19.35
C ILE A 17 -1.88 -7.01 19.99
N GLN A 18 -1.05 -7.98 19.62
CA GLN A 18 0.37 -8.04 19.98
C GLN A 18 1.23 -7.55 18.83
N PHE A 19 1.93 -6.46 19.06
CA PHE A 19 2.95 -5.90 18.18
C PHE A 19 4.32 -6.45 18.57
N THR A 20 5.13 -6.77 17.57
CA THR A 20 6.52 -7.22 17.74
C THR A 20 7.46 -6.25 17.02
N LYS A 21 8.77 -6.48 17.10
CA LYS A 21 9.75 -5.70 16.33
C LYS A 21 9.60 -5.84 14.82
N GLU A 22 8.99 -6.93 14.38
CA GLU A 22 8.72 -7.15 12.96
C GLU A 22 7.56 -6.26 12.53
N PRO A 23 7.73 -5.47 11.46
CA PRO A 23 6.66 -4.63 10.96
C PRO A 23 5.53 -5.48 10.38
N GLN A 24 4.31 -5.19 10.82
CA GLN A 24 3.10 -5.88 10.41
C GLN A 24 2.16 -4.92 9.70
N GLU A 25 1.52 -5.39 8.64
CA GLU A 25 0.49 -4.64 7.93
C GLU A 25 -0.88 -4.97 8.52
N ILE A 26 -1.57 -3.96 9.02
CA ILE A 26 -2.91 -4.11 9.57
C ILE A 26 -3.85 -3.07 8.98
N GLU A 27 -5.11 -3.48 8.85
CA GLU A 27 -6.19 -2.57 8.49
C GLU A 27 -6.83 -1.99 9.75
N VAL A 28 -6.87 -0.66 9.83
CA VAL A 28 -7.40 0.08 10.97
C VAL A 28 -8.31 1.21 10.52
N ASN A 29 -9.10 1.72 11.46
CA ASN A 29 -9.90 2.93 11.27
C ASN A 29 -9.10 4.17 11.71
N GLN A 30 -9.53 5.37 11.29
CA GLN A 30 -8.86 6.64 11.62
C GLN A 30 -8.64 6.81 13.14
N LYS A 31 -9.67 6.53 13.95
CA LYS A 31 -9.57 6.58 15.41
C LYS A 31 -8.47 5.68 15.98
N THR A 32 -8.33 4.47 15.44
CA THR A 32 -7.30 3.52 15.88
C THR A 32 -5.92 3.98 15.42
N PHE A 33 -5.80 4.51 14.21
CA PHE A 33 -4.56 5.09 13.71
C PHE A 33 -4.06 6.23 14.60
N ASP A 34 -4.92 7.18 14.97
CA ASP A 34 -4.52 8.31 15.83
C ASP A 34 -4.05 7.83 17.21
N ILE A 35 -4.70 6.81 17.76
CA ILE A 35 -4.28 6.17 19.02
C ILE A 35 -2.90 5.52 18.86
N LEU A 36 -2.67 4.74 17.81
CA LEU A 36 -1.40 4.04 17.60
C LEU A 36 -0.26 5.01 17.27
N LYS A 37 -0.54 6.09 16.53
CA LYS A 37 0.43 7.14 16.20
C LYS A 37 0.86 7.94 17.44
N GLY A 38 -0.01 8.07 18.44
CA GLY A 38 0.31 8.67 19.73
C GLY A 38 1.18 7.79 20.65
N GLU A 39 1.33 6.50 20.35
CA GLU A 39 2.10 5.57 21.17
C GLU A 39 3.60 5.66 20.89
N THR A 40 4.37 6.16 21.87
CA THR A 40 5.83 6.31 21.74
C THR A 40 6.58 4.98 21.57
N LYS A 41 5.96 3.86 21.93
CA LYS A 41 6.50 2.49 21.83
C LYS A 41 6.24 1.84 20.47
N LEU A 42 5.42 2.45 19.62
CA LEU A 42 5.13 1.96 18.28
C LEU A 42 5.80 2.85 17.24
N VAL A 43 6.09 2.25 16.09
CA VAL A 43 6.44 2.94 14.86
C VAL A 43 5.32 2.65 13.89
N VAL A 44 4.61 3.70 13.46
CA VAL A 44 3.43 3.59 12.60
C VAL A 44 3.70 4.35 11.32
N GLU A 45 3.63 3.64 10.20
CA GLU A 45 3.73 4.19 8.86
C GLU A 45 2.40 4.00 8.14
N GLN A 46 1.86 5.08 7.56
CA GLN A 46 0.66 4.99 6.75
C GLN A 46 1.05 4.46 5.37
N ILE A 47 0.45 3.33 4.97
CA ILE A 47 0.57 2.87 3.59
C ILE A 47 -0.47 3.66 2.81
N GLU A 48 -0.06 4.80 2.28
CA GLU A 48 -0.81 5.42 1.20
C GLU A 48 -0.84 4.40 0.07
N GLN A 49 -2.02 3.83 -0.17
CA GLN A 49 -2.28 3.23 -1.46
C GLN A 49 -2.12 4.38 -2.44
N ALA A 50 -0.92 4.50 -3.03
CA ALA A 50 -0.74 5.28 -4.21
C ALA A 50 -1.93 4.90 -5.09
N LYS A 51 -2.81 5.87 -5.35
CA LYS A 51 -3.80 5.73 -6.38
C LYS A 51 -3.02 5.32 -7.61
N ALA A 52 -3.03 4.03 -7.93
CA ALA A 52 -2.71 3.54 -9.25
C ALA A 52 -3.88 3.96 -10.14
N GLU A 53 -4.10 5.27 -10.26
CA GLU A 53 -4.86 5.86 -11.35
C GLU A 53 -3.83 6.23 -12.41
N VAL A 54 -3.84 5.44 -13.48
CA VAL A 54 -3.68 5.92 -14.85
C VAL A 54 -2.26 6.34 -15.25
N GLU A 55 -1.43 5.41 -15.77
CA GLU A 55 -0.58 5.75 -16.94
C GLU A 55 0.10 4.57 -17.67
N GLU A 56 0.22 3.36 -17.11
CA GLU A 56 1.04 2.33 -17.79
C GLU A 56 0.30 1.28 -18.64
N GLU A 57 -1.02 1.13 -18.52
CA GLU A 57 -1.76 0.18 -19.39
C GLU A 57 -2.27 0.78 -20.71
N VAL A 58 -2.38 2.12 -20.84
CA VAL A 58 -2.88 2.74 -22.08
C VAL A 58 -1.84 2.72 -23.21
N LYS A 59 -0.55 2.55 -22.90
CA LYS A 59 0.49 2.45 -23.94
C LYS A 59 0.46 1.14 -24.74
N VAL A 60 -0.16 0.08 -24.21
CA VAL A 60 -0.18 -1.22 -24.89
C VAL A 60 -1.17 -1.21 -26.07
N GLU A 61 -2.24 -0.42 -26.04
CA GLU A 61 -3.23 -0.40 -27.13
C GLU A 61 -2.81 0.44 -28.35
N GLU A 62 -1.87 1.39 -28.22
CA GLU A 62 -1.48 2.24 -29.36
C GLU A 62 -0.50 1.54 -30.33
N GLU A 63 0.32 0.60 -29.86
CA GLU A 63 1.22 -0.17 -30.73
C GLU A 63 0.49 -1.18 -31.63
N ILE A 64 -0.63 -1.75 -31.17
CA ILE A 64 -1.34 -2.83 -31.90
C ILE A 64 -2.04 -2.29 -33.16
N LYS A 65 -2.37 -0.99 -33.22
CA LYS A 65 -3.02 -0.37 -34.39
C LYS A 65 -2.08 0.05 -35.51
N LYS A 66 -0.77 0.16 -35.28
CA LYS A 66 0.20 0.49 -36.35
C LYS A 66 0.61 -0.73 -37.16
N GLU A 67 0.56 -1.93 -36.58
CA GLU A 67 1.03 -3.15 -37.26
C GLU A 67 0.01 -3.71 -38.27
N THR A 68 -1.29 -3.44 -38.10
CA THR A 68 -2.35 -4.05 -38.93
C THR A 68 -2.66 -3.33 -40.26
N LYS A 69 -2.00 -2.20 -40.57
CA LYS A 69 -2.27 -1.45 -41.82
C LYS A 69 -1.25 -1.60 -42.95
N LYS A 70 -0.18 -2.38 -42.81
CA LYS A 70 0.86 -2.51 -43.85
C LYS A 70 0.76 -3.77 -44.73
N GLY A 71 -0.31 -4.55 -44.61
CA GLY A 71 -0.53 -5.78 -45.38
C GLY A 71 -1.70 -5.72 -46.36
N LYS A 72 -1.83 -4.62 -47.14
CA LYS A 72 -2.75 -4.58 -48.29
C LYS A 72 -2.00 -4.08 -49.51
N GLY A 73 -1.74 -4.98 -50.45
CA GLY A 73 -1.37 -4.62 -51.81
C GLY A 73 -0.09 -5.27 -52.32
N LYS A 74 -0.22 -6.46 -52.90
CA LYS A 74 0.30 -6.76 -54.23
C LYS A 74 -0.53 -7.87 -54.86
#